data_AF-A0A7J7L6W6-F1
#
_entry.id   AF-A0A7J7L6W6-F1
#
_cell.length_a   1.000
_cell.length_b   1.000
_cell.length_c   1.000
_cell.angle_alpha   90.00
_cell.angle_beta   90.00
_cell.angle_gamma   90.00
#
_symmetry.space_group_name_H-M   'P 1'
#
loop_
_entity.id
_entity.type
_entity.pdbx_description
1 polymer ?
#
loop_
_entity_poly.entity_id
_entity_poly.type
_entity_poly.pdbx_seq_one_letter_code
_entity_poly.pdbx_strand_id
1 'polypeptide(L)'
;MDSDDSNGLKPKKINGEVEVKEVDFCYPSRLKKMIFVGLSLKEPTLFAGTIFKNISYGKDNATKAEIVEAATLANAHKFIRYYCSTTQ
;
A
#
# COMPACT_ATOMS: atom_id res chain seq x y z
N MET A 1 -26.49 -4.03 32.35
CA MET A 1 -25.22 -3.32 32.55
C MET A 1 -25.00 -2.56 31.26
N ASP A 2 -25.48 -1.33 31.22
CA ASP A 2 -25.45 -0.52 30.01
C ASP A 2 -24.08 0.11 29.88
N SER A 3 -23.34 -0.34 28.88
CA SER A 3 -21.98 0.09 28.57
C SER A 3 -22.02 1.41 27.79
N ASP A 4 -22.69 2.42 28.34
CA ASP A 4 -22.79 3.78 27.77
C ASP A 4 -21.71 4.71 28.34
N ASP A 5 -20.46 4.24 28.35
CA ASP A 5 -19.32 5.10 28.67
C ASP A 5 -19.01 6.01 27.47
N SER A 6 -19.52 7.24 27.53
CA SER A 6 -19.30 8.31 26.57
C SER A 6 -17.84 8.80 26.47
N ASN A 7 -16.91 8.21 27.23
CA ASN A 7 -15.47 8.50 27.18
C ASN A 7 -14.68 7.63 26.20
N GLY A 8 -15.35 6.86 25.33
CA GLY A 8 -14.69 6.13 24.26
C GLY A 8 -13.86 7.06 23.37
N LEU A 9 -12.54 6.99 23.51
CA LEU A 9 -11.59 7.67 22.61
C LEU A 9 -11.81 7.11 21.19
N LYS A 10 -12.62 7.79 20.38
CA LYS A 10 -12.74 7.50 18.94
C LYS A 10 -11.42 7.90 18.29
N PRO A 11 -10.58 6.95 17.84
CA PRO A 11 -9.34 7.32 17.16
C PRO A 11 -9.73 8.11 15.91
N LYS A 12 -9.17 9.32 15.73
CA LYS A 12 -9.51 10.22 14.61
C LYS A 12 -9.22 9.60 13.23
N LYS A 13 -8.48 8.49 13.19
CA LYS A 13 -8.27 7.64 12.02
C LYS A 13 -7.62 6.33 12.46
N ILE A 14 -8.24 5.20 12.13
CA ILE A 14 -7.56 3.90 12.13
C ILE A 14 -7.05 3.66 10.71
N ASN A 15 -5.74 3.69 10.51
CA ASN A 15 -5.14 3.20 9.27
C ASN A 15 -4.85 1.72 9.50
N GLY A 16 -5.71 0.85 8.95
CA GLY A 16 -5.49 -0.59 8.98
C GLY A 16 -4.51 -0.97 7.88
N GLU A 17 -3.33 -1.41 8.27
CA GLU A 17 -2.38 -2.04 7.36
C GLU A 17 -2.34 -3.52 7.72
N VAL A 18 -2.72 -4.38 6.78
CA VAL A 18 -2.58 -5.83 6.92
C VAL A 18 -1.31 -6.22 6.19
N GLU A 19 -0.34 -6.69 6.95
CA GLU A 19 0.93 -7.19 6.43
C GLU A 19 1.06 -8.66 6.82
N VAL A 20 1.30 -9.51 5.83
CA VAL A 20 1.65 -10.90 6.01
C VAL A 20 3.17 -10.96 6.06
N LYS A 21 3.75 -11.31 7.21
CA LYS A 21 5.22 -11.36 7.41
C LYS A 21 5.72 -12.80 7.50
N GLU A 22 6.95 -12.98 7.04
CA GLU A 22 7.76 -14.18 7.32
C GLU A 22 7.05 -15.49 6.94
N VAL A 23 6.38 -15.51 5.79
CA VAL A 23 5.71 -16.72 5.32
C VAL A 23 6.71 -17.69 4.72
N ASP A 24 6.89 -18.77 5.44
CA ASP A 24 7.56 -19.99 5.00
C ASP A 24 6.51 -20.99 4.52
N PHE A 25 6.54 -21.31 3.23
CA PHE A 25 5.60 -22.25 2.61
C PHE A 25 6.35 -23.39 1.93
N CYS A 26 6.02 -24.62 2.30
CA CYS A 26 6.45 -25.82 1.59
C CYS A 26 5.28 -26.80 1.47
N TYR A 27 5.33 -27.65 0.44
CA TYR A 27 4.40 -28.77 0.36
C TYR A 27 4.87 -29.87 1.33
N PRO A 28 3.97 -30.45 2.16
CA PRO A 28 4.33 -31.55 3.08
C PRO A 28 4.96 -32.74 2.36
N SER A 29 4.54 -33.00 1.12
CA SER A 29 5.11 -34.06 0.28
C SER A 29 6.53 -33.77 -0.22
N ARG A 30 7.05 -32.54 -0.05
CA ARG A 30 8.36 -32.07 -0.52
C ARG A 30 9.01 -31.10 0.48
N LEU A 31 9.22 -31.56 1.72
CA LEU A 31 9.83 -30.78 2.81
C LEU A 31 11.23 -30.21 2.50
N LYS A 32 11.97 -30.79 1.53
CA LYS A 32 13.28 -30.27 1.10
C LYS A 32 13.20 -29.09 0.12
N LYS A 33 12.01 -28.73 -0.37
CA LYS A 33 11.82 -27.65 -1.33
C LYS A 33 10.84 -26.62 -0.80
N MET A 34 11.40 -25.56 -0.23
CA MET A 34 10.65 -24.37 0.14
C MET A 34 10.18 -23.65 -1.14
N ILE A 35 8.90 -23.28 -1.16
CA ILE A 35 8.26 -22.54 -2.25
C ILE A 35 8.34 -21.05 -1.96
N PHE A 36 8.05 -20.67 -0.72
CA PHE A 36 8.29 -19.33 -0.19
C PHE A 36 9.15 -19.43 1.06
N VAL A 37 10.17 -18.59 1.13
CA VAL A 37 11.05 -18.45 2.30
C VAL A 37 11.03 -17.00 2.69
N GLY A 38 10.56 -16.68 3.89
CA GLY A 38 10.50 -15.31 4.39
C GLY A 38 9.68 -14.36 3.53
N LEU A 39 8.65 -14.84 2.83
CA LEU A 39 7.83 -13.98 1.97
C LEU A 39 7.03 -13.01 2.84
N SER A 40 7.21 -11.72 2.59
CA SER A 40 6.42 -10.66 3.20
C SER A 40 5.59 -9.95 2.15
N LEU A 41 4.29 -9.83 2.40
CA LEU A 41 3.32 -9.21 1.51
C LEU A 41 2.57 -8.11 2.26
N LYS A 42 2.54 -6.92 1.65
CA LYS A 42 1.81 -5.76 2.14
C LYS A 42 0.78 -5.35 1.10
N GLU A 43 -0.46 -5.10 1.52
CA GLU A 43 -1.47 -4.53 0.64
C GLU A 43 -1.16 -3.03 0.39
N PRO A 44 -1.08 -2.57 -0.87
CA PRO A 44 -0.88 -1.15 -1.15
C PRO A 44 -2.16 -0.38 -0.82
N THR A 45 -2.14 0.40 0.25
CA THR A 45 -3.25 1.31 0.61
C THR A 45 -3.18 2.60 -0.18
N LEU A 46 -4.23 2.88 -0.96
CA LEU A 46 -4.46 4.19 -1.57
C LEU A 46 -5.32 5.05 -0.65
N PHE A 47 -4.84 6.25 -0.35
CA PHE A 47 -5.61 7.25 0.38
C PHE A 47 -6.53 8.01 -0.57
N ALA A 48 -7.70 8.41 -0.07
CA ALA A 48 -8.60 9.32 -0.77
C ALA A 48 -7.84 10.62 -1.16
N GLY A 49 -7.70 10.87 -2.45
CA GLY A 49 -6.90 11.96 -2.99
C GLY A 49 -6.39 11.68 -4.40
N THR A 50 -5.51 12.53 -4.90
CA THR A 50 -4.91 12.36 -6.24
C THR A 50 -3.83 11.27 -6.24
N ILE A 51 -3.57 10.70 -7.41
CA ILE A 51 -2.43 9.77 -7.61
C ILE A 51 -1.11 10.45 -7.20
N PHE A 52 -0.97 11.75 -7.50
CA PHE A 52 0.16 12.57 -7.06
C PHE A 52 0.35 12.51 -5.54
N LYS A 53 -0.72 12.70 -4.76
CA LYS A 53 -0.67 12.68 -3.29
C LYS A 53 -0.33 11.30 -2.74
N ASN A 54 -0.76 10.24 -3.42
CA ASN A 54 -0.43 8.87 -3.04
C ASN A 54 1.05 8.54 -3.30
N ILE A 55 1.63 9.02 -4.41
CA ILE A 55 3.06 8.82 -4.71
C ILE A 55 3.94 9.71 -3.82
N SER A 56 3.53 10.96 -3.59
CA SER A 56 4.27 11.89 -2.72
C SER A 56 4.22 11.51 -1.24
N TYR A 57 3.37 10.55 -0.84
CA TYR A 57 3.23 10.14 0.56
C TYR A 57 4.54 9.59 1.15
N GLY A 58 5.41 9.00 0.34
CA GLY A 58 6.70 8.48 0.79
C GLY A 58 7.78 9.56 1.03
N LYS A 59 7.53 10.81 0.65
CA LYS A 59 8.51 11.92 0.78
C LYS A 59 7.80 13.27 0.87
N ASP A 60 7.88 13.90 2.05
CA ASP A 60 7.37 15.25 2.25
C ASP A 60 8.03 16.25 1.28
N ASN A 61 7.22 17.12 0.68
CA ASN A 61 7.63 18.11 -0.33
C ASN A 61 8.25 17.55 -1.64
N ALA A 62 7.92 16.31 -2.02
CA ALA A 62 8.35 15.75 -3.30
C ALA A 62 7.94 16.65 -4.48
N THR A 63 8.90 16.95 -5.35
CA THR A 63 8.67 17.74 -6.57
C THR A 63 7.95 16.92 -7.63
N LYS A 64 7.31 17.61 -8.59
CA LYS A 64 6.63 16.94 -9.72
C LYS A 64 7.59 16.04 -10.52
N ALA A 65 8.85 16.43 -10.66
CA ALA A 65 9.85 15.64 -11.38
C ALA A 65 10.15 14.32 -10.66
N GLU A 66 10.37 14.36 -9.34
CA GLU A 66 10.61 13.16 -8.53
C GLU A 66 9.41 12.22 -8.53
N ILE A 67 8.19 12.76 -8.53
CA ILE A 67 6.97 11.94 -8.59
C ILE A 67 6.81 11.26 -9.95
N VAL A 68 7.18 11.95 -11.04
CA VAL A 68 7.21 11.35 -12.39
C VAL A 68 8.29 10.28 -12.50
N GLU A 69 9.46 10.51 -11.90
CA GLU A 69 10.55 9.54 -11.84
C GLU A 69 10.14 8.30 -11.03
N ALA A 70 9.58 8.50 -9.83
CA ALA A 70 9.06 7.42 -9.00
C ALA A 70 7.96 6.62 -9.72
N ALA A 71 7.03 7.30 -10.40
CA ALA A 71 6.03 6.64 -11.23
C ALA A 71 6.65 5.86 -12.40
N THR A 72 7.76 6.34 -12.96
CA THR A 72 8.46 5.67 -14.07
C THR A 72 9.20 4.43 -13.59
N LEU A 73 9.89 4.51 -12.45
CA LEU A 73 10.54 3.37 -11.80
C LEU A 73 9.53 2.30 -11.37
N ALA A 74 8.34 2.72 -10.91
CA ALA A 74 7.23 1.83 -10.60
C ALA A 74 6.50 1.29 -11.85
N ASN A 75 6.95 1.61 -13.06
CA ASN A 75 6.32 1.29 -14.35
C ASN A 75 4.84 1.74 -14.45
N ALA A 76 4.43 2.69 -13.62
CA ALA A 76 3.08 3.23 -13.53
C ALA A 76 2.90 4.50 -14.37
N HIS A 77 3.98 5.15 -14.80
CA HIS A 77 3.93 6.42 -15.52
C HIS A 77 3.06 6.36 -16.79
N LYS A 78 3.21 5.27 -17.58
CA LYS A 78 2.41 5.07 -18.80
C LYS A 78 0.91 4.94 -18.49
N PHE A 79 0.57 4.17 -17.45
CA PHE A 79 -0.79 3.98 -16.99
C PHE A 79 -1.41 5.31 -16.53
N ILE A 80 -0.72 6.02 -15.64
CA ILE A 80 -1.20 7.30 -15.09
C ILE A 80 -1.42 8.32 -16.21
N ARG A 81 -0.49 8.40 -17.17
CA ARG A 81 -0.60 9.31 -18.32
C ARG A 81 -1.78 8.97 -19.21
N TYR A 82 -1.99 7.69 -19.51
CA TYR A 82 -3.08 7.23 -20.36
C TYR A 82 -4.45 7.61 -19.76
N TYR A 83 -4.70 7.24 -18.50
CA TYR A 83 -5.97 7.55 -17.84
C TYR A 83 -6.20 9.05 -17.62
N CYS A 84 -5.12 9.82 -17.40
CA CYS A 84 -5.22 11.27 -17.31
C CYS A 84 -5.51 11.94 -18.66
N SER A 85 -5.13 11.33 -19.79
CA SER A 85 -5.43 11.85 -21.14
C SER A 85 -6.79 11.40 -21.70
N THR A 86 -7.36 10.32 -21.18
CA THR A 86 -8.62 9.72 -21.68
C THR A 86 -9.86 10.21 -20.93
N THR A 87 -9.70 11.03 -19.90
CA THR A 87 -10.85 11.70 -19.26
C THR A 87 -11.16 12.98 -20.01
N GLN A 88 -12.03 12.89 -21.02
CA GLN A 88 -12.76 14.00 -21.61
C GLN A 88 -14.25 13.80 -21.36
#